data_AF-X1JYU6-F1
#
_entry.id   AF-X1JYU6-F1
#
_cell.length_a   1.000
_cell.length_b   1.000
_cell.length_c   1.000
_cell.angle_alpha   90.00
_cell.angle_beta   90.00
_cell.angle_gamma   90.00
#
_symmetry.space_group_name_H-M   'P 1'
#
loop_
_entity.id
_entity.type
_entity.pdbx_description
1 polymer ?
#
loop_
_entity_poly.entity_id
_entity_poly.type
_entity_poly.pdbx_seq_one_letter_code
_entity_poly.pdbx_strand_id
1 'polypeptide(L)'
;MLHSLAIASEAGIPFDIDDFNRIREQVPQLCSLSPAGEYYIQDLDKAGGISALLKELSKKKIINLGEITVTGQNIGQNVENAHILDNKVIRTTENSYNTKGGIIFLKGNLAPQGAVVKSSAIYSDMLRHEGPARVFESEEESTKAILEGKIKKGDVMVIRYEGPKGGPGMREMLT
;
A
#
# COMPACT_ATOMS: atom_id res chain seq x y z
N MET A 1 -0.30 -1.93 6.61
CA MET A 1 -0.05 -0.67 7.36
C MET A 1 -0.47 -0.81 8.81
N LEU A 2 -1.77 -0.98 9.09
CA LEU A 2 -2.28 -1.18 10.45
C LEU A 2 -1.56 -2.32 11.18
N HIS A 3 -1.45 -3.50 10.55
CA HIS A 3 -0.76 -4.65 11.15
C HIS A 3 0.71 -4.38 11.46
N SER A 4 1.44 -3.72 10.56
CA SER A 4 2.86 -3.42 10.78
C SER A 4 3.08 -2.50 11.97
N LEU A 5 2.23 -1.47 12.14
CA LEU A 5 2.28 -0.59 13.31
C LEU A 5 1.95 -1.34 14.60
N ALA A 6 0.93 -2.19 14.59
CA ALA A 6 0.57 -3.01 15.74
C ALA A 6 1.70 -3.97 16.13
N ILE A 7 2.29 -4.67 15.17
CA ILE A 7 3.42 -5.57 15.39
C ILE A 7 4.63 -4.80 15.95
N ALA A 8 4.96 -3.64 15.38
CA ALA A 8 6.06 -2.82 15.88
C ALA A 8 5.82 -2.36 17.33
N SER A 9 4.59 -1.94 17.65
CA SER A 9 4.20 -1.57 19.01
C SER A 9 4.36 -2.74 20.00
N GLU A 10 3.89 -3.94 19.64
CA GLU A 10 4.04 -5.14 20.48
C GLU A 10 5.50 -5.56 20.64
N ALA A 11 6.33 -5.33 19.62
CA ALA A 11 7.77 -5.58 19.67
C ALA A 11 8.56 -4.46 20.38
N GLY A 12 7.91 -3.38 20.82
CA GLY A 12 8.58 -2.23 21.43
C GLY A 12 9.46 -1.43 20.47
N ILE A 13 9.21 -1.52 19.15
CA ILE A 13 9.97 -0.83 18.11
C ILE A 13 9.33 0.56 17.87
N PRO A 14 10.09 1.66 18.01
CA PRO A 14 9.58 3.00 17.71
C PRO A 14 9.43 3.16 16.20
N PHE A 15 8.23 2.92 15.69
CA PHE A 15 7.91 2.97 14.27
C PHE A 15 6.52 3.57 14.06
N ASP A 16 6.42 4.62 13.24
CA ASP A 16 5.18 5.37 13.04
C ASP A 16 4.82 5.57 11.56
N ILE A 17 3.79 6.40 11.31
CA ILE A 17 3.31 6.67 9.94
C ILE A 17 4.30 7.48 9.09
N ASP A 18 5.16 8.29 9.71
CA ASP A 18 6.16 9.10 9.02
C ASP A 18 7.32 8.23 8.52
N ASP A 19 7.64 7.14 9.23
CA ASP A 19 8.61 6.15 8.78
C ASP A 19 8.20 5.48 7.46
N PHE A 20 6.92 5.18 7.27
CA PHE A 20 6.43 4.67 5.98
C PHE A 20 6.64 5.67 4.86
N ASN A 21 6.39 6.96 5.11
CA ASN A 21 6.62 8.02 4.14
C ASN A 21 8.11 8.19 3.82
N ARG A 22 9.00 7.99 4.79
CA ARG A 22 10.45 7.99 4.57
C ARG A 22 10.93 6.78 3.78
N ILE A 23 10.39 5.59 4.06
CA ILE A 23 10.76 4.34 3.40
C ILE A 23 10.27 4.32 1.95
N ARG A 24 9.02 4.69 1.69
CA ARG A 24 8.43 4.66 0.33
C ARG A 24 9.21 5.48 -0.70
N GLU A 25 9.89 6.55 -0.28
CA GLU A 25 10.68 7.40 -1.17
C GLU A 25 11.88 6.66 -1.79
N GLN A 26 12.29 5.54 -1.19
CA GLN A 26 13.46 4.77 -1.60
C GLN A 26 13.10 3.42 -2.22
N VAL A 27 11.86 2.96 -2.06
CA VAL A 27 11.41 1.62 -2.47
C VAL A 27 10.66 1.69 -3.80
N PRO A 28 11.23 1.24 -4.93
CA PRO A 28 10.52 1.19 -6.20
C PRO A 28 9.43 0.09 -6.21
N GLN A 29 8.35 0.32 -6.95
CA GLN A 29 7.32 -0.68 -7.18
C GLN A 29 7.72 -1.60 -8.35
N LEU A 30 8.15 -2.82 -8.03
CA LEU A 30 8.60 -3.80 -9.04
C LEU A 30 7.47 -4.71 -9.56
N CYS A 31 6.41 -4.90 -8.77
CA CYS A 31 5.26 -5.73 -9.13
C CYS A 31 3.98 -4.88 -9.11
N SER A 32 3.07 -5.15 -10.03
CA SER A 32 1.70 -4.64 -9.99
C SER A 32 0.73 -5.81 -10.07
N LEU A 33 0.18 -6.18 -8.92
CA LEU A 33 -0.74 -7.31 -8.79
C LEU A 33 -2.18 -6.82 -8.66
N SER A 34 -3.13 -7.68 -9.02
CA SER A 34 -4.56 -7.51 -8.77
C SER A 34 -4.82 -7.08 -7.31
N PRO A 35 -5.71 -6.10 -7.06
CA PRO A 35 -6.66 -5.50 -8.01
C PRO A 35 -6.10 -4.34 -8.86
N ALA A 36 -4.85 -3.92 -8.65
CA ALA A 36 -4.29 -2.74 -9.32
C ALA A 36 -3.47 -3.05 -10.60
N GLY A 37 -3.21 -4.33 -10.86
CA GLY A 37 -2.44 -4.78 -12.02
C GLY A 37 -2.99 -6.09 -12.60
N GLU A 38 -2.40 -6.50 -13.72
CA GLU A 38 -2.89 -7.61 -14.53
C GLU A 38 -2.49 -9.00 -14.01
N TYR A 39 -1.49 -9.06 -13.12
CA TYR A 39 -0.94 -10.30 -12.58
C TYR A 39 -1.53 -10.66 -11.20
N TYR A 40 -1.46 -11.93 -10.84
CA TYR A 40 -1.94 -12.45 -9.55
C TYR A 40 -0.79 -13.02 -8.72
N ILE A 41 -1.08 -13.43 -7.49
CA ILE A 41 -0.06 -13.92 -6.55
C ILE A 41 0.65 -15.18 -7.05
N GLN A 42 -0.06 -16.06 -7.76
CA GLN A 42 0.53 -17.25 -8.38
C GLN A 42 1.50 -16.92 -9.52
N ASP A 43 1.30 -15.79 -10.19
CA ASP A 43 2.21 -15.35 -11.26
C ASP A 43 3.49 -14.81 -10.63
N LEU A 44 3.37 -14.08 -9.50
CA LEU A 44 4.53 -13.66 -8.71
C LEU A 44 5.36 -14.86 -8.24
N ASP A 45 4.71 -15.89 -7.71
CA ASP A 45 5.37 -17.13 -7.29
C ASP A 45 6.15 -17.78 -8.46
N LYS A 46 5.47 -18.01 -9.60
CA LYS A 46 6.10 -18.55 -10.82
C LYS A 46 7.23 -17.69 -11.37
N ALA A 47 7.18 -16.38 -11.16
CA ALA A 47 8.23 -15.44 -11.58
C ALA A 47 9.46 -15.45 -10.67
N GLY A 48 9.50 -16.28 -9.62
CA GLY A 48 10.60 -16.38 -8.65
C GLY A 48 10.23 -15.96 -7.22
N GLY A 49 8.99 -15.52 -7.03
CA GLY A 49 8.40 -15.24 -5.73
C GLY A 49 9.03 -14.07 -4.97
N ILE A 50 8.74 -14.03 -3.66
CA ILE A 50 9.20 -12.96 -2.76
C ILE A 50 10.72 -12.93 -2.66
N SER A 51 11.40 -14.08 -2.71
CA SER A 51 12.87 -14.11 -2.62
C SER A 51 13.53 -13.44 -3.83
N ALA A 52 13.02 -13.65 -5.04
CA ALA A 52 13.53 -12.97 -6.24
C ALA A 52 13.27 -11.45 -6.17
N LEU A 53 12.08 -11.06 -5.70
CA LEU A 53 11.73 -9.66 -5.47
C LEU A 53 12.66 -8.99 -4.45
N LEU A 54 12.93 -9.63 -3.32
CA LEU A 54 13.82 -9.12 -2.28
C LEU A 54 15.27 -9.00 -2.77
N LYS A 55 15.76 -9.99 -3.53
CA LYS A 55 17.09 -9.95 -4.15
C LYS A 55 17.23 -8.80 -5.15
N GLU A 56 16.18 -8.52 -5.93
CA GLU A 56 16.20 -7.39 -6.85
C GLU A 56 16.22 -6.05 -6.09
N LEU A 57 15.37 -5.90 -5.06
CA LEU A 57 15.34 -4.72 -4.21
C LEU A 57 16.65 -4.50 -3.43
N SER A 58 17.37 -5.56 -3.06
CA SER A 58 18.62 -5.43 -2.31
C SER A 58 19.72 -4.71 -3.09
N LYS A 59 19.64 -4.66 -4.42
CA LYS A 59 20.54 -3.84 -5.27
C LYS A 59 20.49 -2.35 -4.93
N LYS A 60 19.37 -1.85 -4.41
CA LYS A 60 19.18 -0.45 -3.99
C LYS A 60 19.71 -0.16 -2.58
N LYS A 61 20.28 -1.15 -1.86
CA LYS A 61 20.76 -1.01 -0.47
C LYS A 61 19.69 -0.54 0.53
N ILE A 62 18.43 -0.81 0.22
CA ILE A 62 17.24 -0.49 1.05
C ILE A 62 16.81 -1.66 1.95
N ILE A 63 17.38 -2.85 1.73
CA ILE A 63 17.14 -4.04 2.54
C ILE A 63 18.38 -4.27 3.41
N ASN A 64 18.18 -4.43 4.73
CA ASN A 64 19.26 -4.86 5.61
C ASN A 64 19.48 -6.37 5.47
N LEU A 65 20.42 -6.77 4.60
CA LEU A 65 20.69 -8.17 4.30
C LEU A 65 21.28 -8.96 5.49
N GLY A 66 21.83 -8.27 6.49
CA GLY A 66 22.44 -8.89 7.66
C GLY A 66 21.45 -9.36 8.73
N GLU A 67 20.16 -9.00 8.61
CA GLU A 67 19.16 -9.37 9.61
C GLU A 67 18.89 -10.87 9.62
N ILE A 68 18.85 -11.45 10.82
CA ILE A 68 18.55 -12.87 11.03
C ILE A 68 17.07 -13.16 10.75
N THR A 69 16.80 -14.37 10.28
CA THR A 69 15.44 -14.84 10.03
C THR A 69 15.15 -16.12 10.81
N VAL A 70 13.90 -16.58 10.76
CA VAL A 70 13.47 -17.84 11.39
C VAL A 70 14.14 -19.08 10.81
N THR A 71 14.82 -18.99 9.66
CA THR A 71 15.62 -20.10 9.10
C THR A 71 16.96 -20.30 9.82
N GLY A 72 17.33 -19.38 10.72
CA GLY A 72 18.66 -19.31 11.34
C GLY A 72 19.73 -18.68 10.44
N GLN A 73 19.37 -18.33 9.20
CA GLN A 73 20.22 -17.60 8.26
C GLN A 73 19.77 -16.14 8.16
N ASN A 74 20.66 -15.27 7.68
CA ASN A 74 20.31 -13.89 7.39
C ASN A 74 19.52 -13.75 6.07
N ILE A 75 18.88 -12.59 5.87
CA ILE A 75 18.10 -12.30 4.66
C ILE A 75 18.95 -12.50 3.39
N GLY A 76 20.20 -12.02 3.38
CA GLY A 76 21.11 -12.15 2.23
C GLY A 76 21.35 -13.59 1.81
N GLN A 77 21.61 -14.47 2.77
CA GLN A 77 21.80 -15.90 2.54
C GLN A 77 20.53 -16.55 1.97
N ASN A 78 19.37 -16.25 2.56
CA ASN A 78 18.09 -16.81 2.11
C ASN A 78 17.74 -16.45 0.66
N VAL A 79 18.17 -15.27 0.17
CA VAL A 79 17.84 -14.80 -1.19
C VAL A 79 18.97 -14.98 -2.19
N GLU A 80 20.13 -15.50 -1.77
CA GLU A 80 21.35 -15.58 -2.59
C GLU A 80 21.11 -16.28 -3.94
N ASN A 81 20.37 -17.39 -3.93
CA ASN A 81 20.10 -18.20 -5.12
C ASN A 81 18.75 -17.90 -5.79
N ALA A 82 18.05 -16.84 -5.37
CA ALA A 82 16.80 -16.45 -6.00
C ALA A 82 17.04 -15.76 -7.35
N HIS A 83 16.13 -15.95 -8.32
CA HIS A 83 16.23 -15.35 -9.65
C HIS A 83 14.85 -14.93 -10.14
N ILE A 84 14.80 -13.80 -10.84
CA ILE A 84 13.60 -13.41 -11.57
C ILE A 84 13.49 -14.32 -12.81
N LEU A 85 12.39 -15.06 -12.90
CA LEU A 85 12.08 -15.97 -14.00
C LEU A 85 11.18 -15.31 -15.06
N ASP A 86 10.41 -14.28 -14.67
CA ASP A 86 9.61 -13.48 -15.60
C ASP A 86 9.68 -11.98 -15.25
N ASN A 87 10.38 -11.23 -16.10
CA ASN A 87 10.56 -9.78 -15.95
C ASN A 87 9.30 -8.95 -16.26
N LYS A 88 8.26 -9.57 -16.82
CA LYS A 88 6.97 -8.89 -16.99
C LYS A 88 6.20 -8.81 -15.67
N VAL A 89 6.34 -9.83 -14.82
CA VAL A 89 5.69 -9.91 -13.50
C VAL A 89 6.52 -9.20 -12.43
N ILE A 90 7.82 -9.52 -12.34
CA ILE A 90 8.77 -8.85 -11.42
C ILE A 90 9.70 -7.99 -12.26
N ARG A 91 9.48 -6.68 -12.28
CA ARG A 91 10.37 -5.76 -13.00
C ARG A 91 11.67 -5.53 -12.24
N THR A 92 12.71 -5.10 -12.96
CA THR A 92 13.99 -4.70 -12.33
C THR A 92 13.89 -3.32 -11.70
N THR A 93 14.87 -2.97 -10.86
CA THR A 93 14.88 -1.65 -10.22
C THR A 93 15.09 -0.47 -11.17
N GLU A 94 15.59 -0.73 -12.37
CA GLU A 94 15.76 0.25 -13.45
C GLU A 94 14.49 0.44 -14.27
N ASN A 95 13.62 -0.58 -14.34
CA ASN A 95 12.37 -0.57 -15.12
C ASN A 95 11.12 -0.72 -14.23
N SER A 96 11.15 -0.18 -13.02
CA SER A 96 10.03 -0.26 -12.07
C SER A 96 8.75 0.40 -12.60
N TYR A 97 7.57 0.00 -12.11
CA TYR A 97 6.30 0.68 -12.41
C TYR A 97 6.29 2.11 -11.88
N ASN A 98 6.78 2.29 -10.65
CA ASN A 98 6.92 3.57 -9.97
C ASN A 98 8.26 3.60 -9.26
N THR A 99 8.91 4.76 -9.27
CA THR A 99 10.18 4.97 -8.56
C THR A 99 10.03 5.06 -7.04
N LYS A 100 8.78 5.18 -6.56
CA LYS A 100 8.40 5.26 -5.14
C LYS A 100 7.35 4.22 -4.80
N GLY A 101 7.27 3.89 -3.51
CA GLY A 101 6.29 2.95 -2.97
C GLY A 101 4.85 3.44 -3.17
N GLY A 102 3.95 2.48 -3.39
CA GLY A 102 2.57 2.73 -3.80
C GLY A 102 1.60 3.16 -2.69
N ILE A 103 2.05 3.30 -1.45
CA ILE A 103 1.24 3.76 -0.31
C ILE A 103 1.84 5.08 0.18
N ILE A 104 0.99 6.05 0.50
CA ILE A 104 1.39 7.33 1.08
C ILE A 104 0.47 7.68 2.25
N PHE A 105 1.05 8.24 3.31
CA PHE A 105 0.28 8.88 4.38
C PHE A 105 0.15 10.38 4.13
N LEU A 106 -1.08 10.89 4.26
CA LEU A 106 -1.45 12.28 4.11
C LEU A 106 -1.73 12.90 5.47
N LYS A 107 -1.36 14.17 5.65
CA LYS A 107 -1.65 14.96 6.85
C LYS A 107 -2.33 16.27 6.45
N GLY A 108 -3.18 16.79 7.32
CA GLY A 108 -3.88 18.06 7.12
C GLY A 108 -4.90 18.30 8.23
N ASN A 109 -5.63 19.40 8.15
CA ASN A 109 -6.67 19.74 9.13
C ASN A 109 -7.80 18.69 9.23
N LEU A 110 -8.11 17.98 8.14
CA LEU A 110 -9.09 16.88 8.14
C LEU A 110 -8.52 15.55 8.67
N ALA A 111 -7.21 15.36 8.63
CA ALA A 111 -6.53 14.15 9.07
C ALA A 111 -5.28 14.51 9.89
N PRO A 112 -5.44 15.12 11.08
CA PRO A 112 -4.32 15.62 11.87
C PRO A 112 -3.39 14.50 12.36
N GLN A 113 -3.95 13.31 12.59
CA GLN A 113 -3.21 12.09 12.97
C GLN A 113 -2.82 11.22 11.77
N GLY A 114 -3.07 11.69 10.55
CA GLY A 114 -2.76 10.99 9.32
C GLY A 114 -3.95 10.23 8.72
N ALA A 115 -3.93 10.13 7.39
CA ALA A 115 -4.76 9.24 6.59
C ALA A 115 -3.87 8.49 5.60
N VAL A 116 -4.34 7.38 5.03
CA VAL A 116 -3.54 6.56 4.11
C VAL A 116 -4.26 6.42 2.77
N VAL A 117 -3.49 6.46 1.69
CA VAL A 117 -4.00 6.17 0.35
C VAL A 117 -2.99 5.35 -0.45
N LYS A 118 -3.50 4.44 -1.28
CA LYS A 118 -2.68 3.66 -2.22
C LYS A 118 -2.46 4.48 -3.50
N SER A 119 -1.46 5.35 -3.49
CA SER A 119 -1.12 6.22 -4.64
C SER A 119 -0.83 5.46 -5.93
N SER A 120 -0.37 4.21 -5.86
CA SER A 120 -0.13 3.40 -7.08
C SER A 120 -1.40 2.99 -7.83
N ALA A 121 -2.57 3.15 -7.22
CA ALA A 121 -3.86 2.80 -7.81
C ALA A 121 -4.69 4.04 -8.16
N ILE A 122 -4.10 5.24 -8.09
CA ILE A 122 -4.77 6.51 -8.41
C ILE A 122 -4.35 6.95 -9.82
N TYR A 123 -5.32 7.33 -10.65
CA TYR A 123 -5.05 7.94 -11.95
C TYR A 123 -4.32 9.28 -11.78
N SER A 124 -3.40 9.61 -12.69
CA SER A 124 -2.53 10.78 -12.55
C SER A 124 -3.28 12.11 -12.43
N ASP A 125 -4.43 12.22 -13.09
CA ASP A 125 -5.32 13.39 -13.04
C ASP A 125 -6.10 13.51 -11.71
N MET A 126 -6.17 12.43 -10.93
CA MET A 126 -6.80 12.39 -9.60
C MET A 126 -5.82 12.59 -8.43
N LEU A 127 -4.52 12.74 -8.70
CA LEU A 127 -3.52 13.05 -7.66
C LEU A 127 -3.79 14.39 -6.97
N ARG A 128 -4.49 15.31 -7.65
CA ARG A 128 -5.02 16.54 -7.08
C ARG A 128 -6.48 16.64 -7.45
N HIS A 129 -7.33 16.66 -6.44
CA HIS A 129 -8.77 16.73 -6.62
C HIS A 129 -9.36 17.66 -5.57
N GLU A 130 -10.28 18.52 -5.99
CA GLU A 130 -11.03 19.44 -5.14
C GLU A 130 -12.46 19.50 -5.62
N GLY A 131 -13.40 19.53 -4.68
CA GLY A 131 -14.81 19.61 -4.99
C GLY A 131 -15.68 19.69 -3.74
N PRO A 132 -17.01 19.85 -3.92
CA PRO A 132 -17.94 19.96 -2.81
C PRO A 132 -18.01 18.64 -2.04
N ALA A 133 -17.98 18.73 -0.71
CA ALA A 133 -18.12 17.56 0.16
C ALA A 133 -19.56 17.02 0.14
N ARG A 134 -19.69 15.71 -0.05
CA ARG A 134 -20.92 14.93 0.15
C ARG A 134 -20.73 14.06 1.37
N VAL A 135 -21.31 14.46 2.49
CA VAL A 135 -21.11 13.81 3.79
C VAL A 135 -22.20 12.76 4.02
N PHE A 136 -21.78 11.58 4.46
CA PHE A 136 -22.63 10.44 4.79
C PHE A 136 -22.29 9.94 6.19
N GLU A 137 -23.31 9.48 6.90
CA GLU A 137 -23.18 9.00 8.28
C GLU A 137 -22.93 7.48 8.36
N SER A 138 -23.04 6.77 7.23
CA SER A 138 -22.71 5.35 7.11
C SER A 138 -22.41 4.94 5.65
N GLU A 139 -21.76 3.77 5.47
CA GLU A 139 -21.56 3.15 4.15
C GLU A 139 -22.89 3.01 3.39
N GLU A 140 -23.93 2.51 4.06
CA GLU A 140 -25.23 2.21 3.44
C GLU A 140 -25.92 3.46 2.86
N GLU A 141 -25.81 4.60 3.55
CA GLU A 141 -26.30 5.88 3.04
C GLU A 141 -25.54 6.32 1.78
N SER A 142 -24.21 6.14 1.79
CA SER A 142 -23.35 6.49 0.66
C SER A 142 -23.63 5.61 -0.56
N THR A 143 -23.79 4.29 -0.37
CA THR A 143 -24.13 3.34 -1.42
C THR A 143 -25.50 3.66 -2.01
N LYS A 144 -26.49 3.97 -1.16
CA LYS A 144 -27.82 4.39 -1.64
C LYS A 144 -27.73 5.66 -2.49
N ALA A 145 -26.96 6.66 -2.06
CA ALA A 145 -26.80 7.90 -2.83
C ALA A 145 -26.10 7.68 -4.18
N ILE A 146 -25.12 6.77 -4.25
CA ILE A 146 -24.48 6.35 -5.50
C ILE A 146 -25.51 5.69 -6.43
N LEU A 147 -26.24 4.69 -5.94
CA LEU A 147 -27.21 3.92 -6.73
C LEU A 147 -28.40 4.78 -7.22
N GLU A 148 -28.80 5.79 -6.44
CA GLU A 148 -29.84 6.76 -6.82
C GLU A 148 -29.32 7.86 -7.76
N GLY A 149 -28.04 7.84 -8.15
CA GLY A 149 -27.46 8.83 -9.07
C GLY A 149 -27.31 10.23 -8.47
N LYS A 150 -27.25 10.35 -7.14
CA LYS A 150 -27.14 11.63 -6.43
C LYS A 150 -25.73 12.20 -6.40
N ILE A 151 -24.71 11.37 -6.68
CA ILE A 151 -23.30 11.76 -6.72
C ILE A 151 -22.95 12.27 -8.11
N LYS A 152 -22.27 13.42 -8.16
CA LYS A 152 -21.82 14.03 -9.41
C LYS A 152 -20.31 13.89 -9.57
N LYS A 153 -19.84 13.83 -10.82
CA LYS A 153 -18.40 13.94 -11.11
C LYS A 153 -17.85 15.22 -10.48
N GLY A 154 -16.78 15.08 -9.70
CA GLY A 154 -16.19 16.20 -8.96
C GLY A 154 -16.60 16.27 -7.48
N ASP A 155 -17.62 15.53 -7.04
CA ASP A 155 -17.97 15.50 -5.63
C ASP A 155 -16.88 14.77 -4.81
N VAL A 156 -16.60 15.26 -3.60
CA VAL A 156 -15.74 14.59 -2.61
C VAL A 156 -16.64 13.86 -1.62
N MET A 157 -16.73 12.54 -1.76
CA MET A 157 -17.51 11.72 -0.83
C MET A 157 -16.76 11.58 0.51
N VAL A 158 -17.46 11.84 1.61
CA VAL A 158 -16.95 11.74 2.97
C VAL A 158 -17.89 10.84 3.77
N ILE A 159 -17.44 9.65 4.11
CA ILE A 159 -18.20 8.72 4.96
C ILE A 159 -17.56 8.76 6.35
N ARG A 160 -18.33 9.10 7.37
CA ARG A 160 -17.85 9.15 8.75
C ARG A 160 -18.54 8.10 9.61
N TYR A 161 -18.06 7.98 10.84
CA TYR A 161 -18.47 6.96 11.80
C TYR A 161 -18.17 5.51 11.40
N GLU A 162 -17.27 5.27 10.46
CA GLU A 162 -16.83 3.92 10.05
C GLU A 162 -15.48 3.50 10.68
N GLY A 163 -14.98 4.28 11.65
CA GLY A 163 -13.72 3.97 12.34
C GLY A 163 -13.83 2.84 13.38
N PRO A 164 -12.73 2.46 14.06
CA PRO A 164 -12.70 1.32 15.00
C PRO A 164 -13.77 1.33 16.09
N LYS A 165 -14.15 2.52 16.57
CA LYS A 165 -15.19 2.71 17.59
C LYS A 165 -16.54 3.14 17.02
N GLY A 166 -16.54 3.92 15.94
CA GLY A 166 -17.76 4.45 15.35
C GLY A 166 -18.56 3.37 14.62
N GLY A 167 -17.86 2.58 13.80
CA GLY A 167 -18.45 1.58 12.89
C GLY A 167 -18.89 0.30 13.59
N PRO A 168 -18.50 0.11 14.85
CA PRO A 168 -17.31 -0.64 15.32
C PRO A 168 -16.46 -1.43 14.30
N GLY A 169 -15.23 -1.76 14.72
CA GLY A 169 -14.39 -2.76 14.03
C GLY A 169 -13.65 -2.27 12.78
N MET A 170 -13.91 -1.02 12.34
CA MET A 170 -13.30 -0.43 11.15
C MET A 170 -13.55 -1.29 9.91
N ARG A 171 -14.80 -1.34 9.47
CA ARG A 171 -15.25 -2.20 8.35
C ARG A 171 -14.48 -1.87 7.07
N GLU A 172 -14.21 -2.91 6.28
CA GLU A 172 -13.71 -2.73 4.91
C GLU A 172 -14.91 -2.40 4.00
N MET A 173 -14.85 -1.24 3.35
CA MET A 173 -15.89 -0.75 2.44
C MET A 173 -15.44 -0.97 1.00
N LEU A 174 -16.02 -1.97 0.32
CA LEU A 174 -15.70 -2.34 -1.06
C LEU A 174 -16.92 -2.21 -2.01
N THR A 175 -18.08 -1.84 -1.46
CA THR A 175 -19.40 -1.94 -2.10
C THR A 175 -19.72 -0.78 -3.05
#